data_AF-A0AAD8XSC3-F1
#
_entry.id   AF-A0AAD8XSC3-F1
#
_cell.length_a   1.000
_cell.length_b   1.000
_cell.length_c   1.000
_cell.angle_alpha   90.00
_cell.angle_beta   90.00
_cell.angle_gamma   90.00
#
_symmetry.space_group_name_H-M   'P 1'
#
loop_
_entity.id
_entity.type
_entity.pdbx_description
1 polymer ?
#
loop_
_entity_poly.entity_id
_entity_poly.type
_entity_poly.pdbx_seq_one_letter_code
_entity_poly.pdbx_strand_id
1 'polypeptide(L)'
;MTTAADDGQQQATAPDAAAADVISMNQHNQVIGEYQKLLAAYQSQLASSPNPTVFEIFVCKDNFKFNASHFVAFPGFRERLHGHSYRASVKLLGSHQIGRDGYVVDFGCVKSVAKDVCKTLNEYFLVPTLSEVLEITVNEDKDKEGNGTDICGEINTGGNKYPGSVIIKCEDGSTFTFPRQDCLLLPIMHSTAEELAIYIFGKVVDGLDSEYLIKRGVTMMEITVSEAVGQDAFSVTRSLQVKAQHLMLHRSSPTIQSHL
;
A
#
# COMPACT_ATOMS: atom_id res chain seq x y z
N MET A 1 -57.97 27.70 61.51
CA MET A 1 -58.91 28.61 60.82
C MET A 1 -58.60 28.56 59.35
N THR A 2 -59.58 28.11 58.59
CA THR A 2 -59.70 28.12 57.14
C THR A 2 -59.59 29.52 56.55
N THR A 3 -58.94 29.67 55.39
CA THR A 3 -59.51 30.33 54.19
C THR A 3 -58.69 29.94 52.96
N ALA A 4 -59.39 29.74 51.86
CA ALA A 4 -58.91 29.34 50.54
C ALA A 4 -59.19 30.47 49.52
N ALA A 5 -58.72 30.23 48.28
CA ALA A 5 -58.82 31.01 47.03
C ALA A 5 -57.63 32.00 46.83
N ASP A 6 -57.04 32.15 45.64
CA ASP A 6 -57.55 31.92 44.28
C ASP A 6 -56.40 31.74 43.26
N ASP A 7 -56.77 31.20 42.10
CA ASP A 7 -55.98 30.81 40.94
C ASP A 7 -55.12 31.91 40.30
N GLY A 8 -53.99 31.48 39.74
CA GLY A 8 -53.12 32.30 38.89
C GLY A 8 -52.13 31.44 38.12
N GLN A 9 -52.63 30.63 37.18
CA GLN A 9 -51.79 29.98 36.17
C GLN A 9 -51.05 31.04 35.35
N GLN A 10 -49.74 31.22 35.59
CA GLN A 10 -48.83 31.81 34.62
C GLN A 10 -48.05 30.68 33.95
N GLN A 11 -48.48 30.39 32.72
CA GLN A 11 -47.84 29.54 31.75
C GLN A 11 -46.47 30.16 31.42
N ALA A 12 -45.39 29.64 32.01
CA ALA A 12 -44.04 29.99 31.61
C ALA A 12 -43.81 29.42 30.20
N THR A 13 -43.88 30.29 29.20
CA THR A 13 -43.49 29.99 27.82
C THR A 13 -42.02 29.54 27.81
N ALA A 14 -41.78 28.32 27.32
CA ALA A 14 -40.44 27.82 27.08
C ALA A 14 -39.66 28.82 26.20
N PRO A 15 -38.35 29.04 26.45
CA PRO A 15 -37.55 29.83 25.54
C PRO A 15 -37.55 29.15 24.17
N ASP A 16 -37.89 29.95 23.17
CA ASP A 16 -37.92 29.64 21.75
C ASP A 16 -36.69 28.81 21.37
N ALA A 17 -36.93 27.61 20.82
CA ALA A 17 -35.86 26.76 20.32
C ALA A 17 -35.18 27.52 19.18
N ALA A 18 -33.99 28.06 19.45
CA ALA A 18 -33.17 28.75 18.48
C ALA A 18 -33.15 27.98 17.16
N ALA A 19 -33.74 28.59 16.13
CA ALA A 19 -33.73 28.06 14.78
C ALA A 19 -32.27 27.76 14.40
N ALA A 20 -31.94 26.48 14.23
CA ALA A 20 -30.67 26.11 13.65
C ALA A 20 -30.62 26.75 12.25
N ASP A 21 -29.67 27.66 12.05
CA ASP A 21 -29.44 28.34 10.78
C ASP A 21 -29.17 27.31 9.69
N VAL A 22 -30.22 26.90 8.97
CA VAL A 22 -30.10 26.15 7.73
C VAL A 22 -29.55 27.15 6.72
N ILE A 23 -28.24 27.09 6.47
CA ILE A 23 -27.60 27.91 5.43
C ILE A 23 -28.37 27.69 4.13
N SER A 24 -29.01 28.76 3.63
CA SER A 24 -29.76 28.70 2.38
C SER A 24 -28.82 28.25 1.26
N MET A 25 -29.29 27.38 0.37
CA MET A 25 -28.52 26.88 -0.79
C MET A 25 -27.88 28.04 -1.59
N ASN A 26 -28.52 29.21 -1.62
CA ASN A 26 -28.00 30.41 -2.27
C ASN A 26 -26.81 31.04 -1.51
N GLN A 27 -26.88 31.11 -0.18
CA GLN A 27 -25.76 31.58 0.64
C GLN A 27 -24.60 30.59 0.57
N HIS A 28 -24.89 29.28 0.58
CA HIS A 28 -23.89 28.24 0.42
C HIS A 28 -23.16 28.34 -0.94
N ASN A 29 -23.90 28.49 -2.03
CA ASN A 29 -23.33 28.66 -3.37
C ASN A 29 -22.50 29.94 -3.51
N GLN A 30 -22.91 31.04 -2.87
CA GLN A 30 -22.14 32.28 -2.85
C GLN A 30 -20.80 32.08 -2.12
N VAL A 31 -20.81 31.45 -0.95
CA VAL A 31 -19.59 31.14 -0.18
C VAL A 31 -18.65 30.21 -0.97
N ILE A 32 -19.18 29.20 -1.66
CA ILE A 32 -18.39 28.34 -2.56
C ILE A 32 -17.73 29.17 -3.66
N GLY A 33 -18.48 30.07 -4.29
CA GLY A 33 -17.95 30.93 -5.36
C GLY A 33 -16.84 31.87 -4.87
N GLU A 34 -16.97 32.42 -3.66
CA GLU A 34 -15.93 33.23 -3.02
C GLU A 34 -14.68 32.40 -2.69
N TYR A 35 -14.86 31.19 -2.13
CA TYR A 35 -13.77 30.26 -1.85
C TYR A 35 -13.02 29.87 -3.13
N GLN A 36 -13.73 29.57 -4.22
CA GLN A 36 -13.10 29.22 -5.50
C GLN A 36 -12.26 30.37 -6.06
N LYS A 37 -12.73 31.62 -5.94
CA LYS A 37 -11.96 32.82 -6.35
C LYS A 37 -10.71 32.99 -5.49
N LEU A 38 -10.83 32.83 -4.17
CA LEU A 38 -9.71 32.94 -3.25
C LEU A 38 -8.66 31.83 -3.51
N LEU A 39 -9.11 30.60 -3.74
CA LEU A 39 -8.25 29.47 -4.08
C LEU A 39 -7.50 29.72 -5.39
N ALA A 40 -8.17 30.22 -6.42
CA ALA A 40 -7.54 30.54 -7.71
C ALA A 40 -6.49 31.67 -7.59
N ALA A 41 -6.78 32.71 -6.78
CA ALA A 41 -5.83 33.78 -6.50
C ALA A 41 -4.60 33.26 -5.72
N TYR A 42 -4.82 32.44 -4.70
CA TYR A 42 -3.77 31.79 -3.91
C TYR A 42 -2.89 30.87 -4.77
N GLN A 43 -3.50 30.03 -5.62
CA GLN A 43 -2.78 29.16 -6.54
C GLN A 43 -1.93 29.94 -7.55
N SER A 44 -2.44 31.08 -8.05
CA SER A 44 -1.68 31.97 -8.95
C SER A 44 -0.47 32.60 -8.26
N GLN A 45 -0.60 33.00 -6.98
CA GLN A 45 0.53 33.50 -6.19
C GLN A 45 1.59 32.41 -5.95
N LEU A 46 1.16 31.16 -5.70
CA LEU A 46 2.07 30.05 -5.45
C LEU A 46 2.78 29.53 -6.69
N ALA A 47 2.17 29.63 -7.86
CA ALA A 47 2.84 29.40 -9.14
C ALA A 47 4.02 30.38 -9.37
N SER A 48 4.00 31.56 -8.73
CA SER A 48 5.07 32.56 -8.79
C SER A 48 6.05 32.54 -7.60
N SER A 49 5.80 31.68 -6.59
CA SER A 49 6.66 31.55 -5.42
C SER A 49 7.93 30.77 -5.75
N PRO A 50 9.13 31.25 -5.34
CA PRO A 50 10.36 30.48 -5.49
C PRO A 50 10.39 29.20 -4.63
N ASN A 51 9.48 29.10 -3.64
CA ASN A 51 9.28 27.93 -2.79
C ASN A 51 7.82 27.45 -2.93
N PRO A 52 7.53 26.48 -3.80
CA PRO A 52 6.17 25.95 -3.93
C PRO A 52 5.77 25.21 -2.64
N THR A 53 4.54 25.42 -2.16
CA THR A 53 4.00 24.60 -1.06
C THR A 53 3.86 23.16 -1.54
N VAL A 54 4.39 22.22 -0.75
CA VAL A 54 4.30 20.79 -0.99
C VAL A 54 3.30 20.22 0.00
N PHE A 55 2.40 19.36 -0.46
CA PHE A 55 1.51 18.62 0.41
C PHE A 55 2.05 17.21 0.61
N GLU A 56 2.13 16.78 1.86
CA GLU A 56 2.48 15.40 2.22
C GLU A 56 1.24 14.67 2.71
N ILE A 57 1.05 13.45 2.22
CA ILE A 57 0.15 12.49 2.84
C ILE A 57 0.94 11.27 3.30
N PHE A 58 0.66 10.84 4.53
CA PHE A 58 1.24 9.65 5.14
C PHE A 58 0.14 8.71 5.60
N VAL A 59 0.20 7.46 5.18
CA VAL A 59 -0.79 6.44 5.49
C VAL A 59 -0.10 5.24 6.13
N CYS A 60 -0.37 5.06 7.42
CA CYS A 60 0.02 3.90 8.19
C CYS A 60 -1.21 3.41 8.98
N LYS A 61 -1.49 2.10 8.90
CA LYS A 61 -2.62 1.45 9.57
C LYS A 61 -2.23 0.06 10.05
N ASP A 62 -2.89 -0.40 11.11
CA ASP A 62 -2.58 -1.71 11.74
C ASP A 62 -2.79 -2.91 10.83
N ASN A 63 -3.58 -2.75 9.76
CA ASN A 63 -3.82 -3.78 8.77
C ASN A 63 -2.87 -3.72 7.56
N PHE A 64 -1.91 -2.79 7.54
CA PHE A 64 -0.80 -2.79 6.58
C PHE A 64 0.32 -3.67 7.12
N LYS A 65 0.01 -4.95 7.30
CA LYS A 65 0.90 -5.93 7.90
C LYS A 65 0.82 -7.25 7.16
N PHE A 66 1.92 -7.97 7.14
CA PHE A 66 1.97 -9.35 6.66
C PHE A 66 2.96 -10.14 7.51
N ASN A 67 2.58 -11.35 7.88
CA ASN A 67 3.46 -12.27 8.57
C ASN A 67 4.08 -13.19 7.52
N ALA A 68 5.40 -13.24 7.45
CA ALA A 68 6.08 -14.11 6.49
C ALA A 68 7.36 -14.70 7.09
N SER A 69 7.71 -15.89 6.63
CA SER A 69 9.00 -16.51 6.92
C SER A 69 9.97 -16.25 5.79
N HIS A 70 11.25 -16.17 6.12
CA HIS A 70 12.33 -15.93 5.17
C HIS A 70 13.68 -16.35 5.77
N PHE A 71 14.72 -16.30 4.94
CA PHE A 71 16.09 -16.14 5.37
C PHE A 71 16.87 -15.43 4.27
N VAL A 72 17.79 -14.58 4.66
CA VAL A 72 18.73 -13.87 3.81
C VAL A 72 19.95 -14.74 3.55
N ALA A 73 20.34 -14.81 2.27
CA ALA A 73 21.57 -15.42 1.81
C ALA A 73 22.23 -14.53 0.75
N PHE A 74 23.54 -14.37 0.81
CA PHE A 74 24.39 -13.67 -0.16
C PHE A 74 25.79 -14.31 -0.13
N PRO A 75 26.72 -14.01 -1.05
CA PRO A 75 27.98 -14.77 -1.17
C PRO A 75 28.74 -14.94 0.14
N GLY A 76 28.90 -16.20 0.58
CA GLY A 76 29.59 -16.57 1.81
C GLY A 76 28.79 -16.37 3.11
N PHE A 77 27.50 -16.05 3.03
CA PHE A 77 26.64 -15.87 4.20
C PHE A 77 25.23 -16.43 3.99
N ARG A 78 24.69 -17.07 5.03
CA ARG A 78 23.31 -17.53 5.09
C ARG A 78 22.82 -17.50 6.53
N GLU A 79 21.77 -16.75 6.81
CA GLU A 79 21.15 -16.73 8.13
C GLU A 79 20.14 -17.86 8.32
N ARG A 80 19.81 -18.23 9.56
CA ARG A 80 18.82 -19.30 9.84
C ARG A 80 17.41 -18.89 9.42
N LEU A 81 16.61 -19.87 9.00
CA LEU A 81 15.18 -19.69 8.74
C LEU A 81 14.47 -19.12 9.97
N HIS A 82 13.71 -18.05 9.77
CA HIS A 82 12.86 -17.43 10.78
C HIS A 82 11.72 -16.67 10.08
N GLY A 83 11.08 -15.73 10.77
CA GLY A 83 10.05 -14.89 10.16
C GLY A 83 9.74 -13.64 10.98
N HIS A 84 8.99 -12.73 10.37
CA HIS A 84 8.62 -11.44 10.93
C HIS A 84 7.15 -11.12 10.77
N SER A 85 6.67 -10.23 11.62
CA SER A 85 5.43 -9.49 11.41
C SER A 85 5.75 -8.15 10.76
N TYR A 86 5.92 -8.17 9.44
CA TYR A 86 6.25 -6.99 8.66
C TYR A 86 5.13 -5.96 8.73
N ARG A 87 5.50 -4.67 8.72
CA ARG A 87 4.57 -3.54 8.56
C ARG A 87 4.97 -2.69 7.37
N ALA A 88 3.97 -2.17 6.66
CA ALA A 88 4.18 -1.26 5.55
C ALA A 88 3.52 0.10 5.80
N SER A 89 4.11 1.16 5.26
CA SER A 89 3.45 2.48 5.19
C SER A 89 3.74 3.17 3.87
N VAL A 90 2.84 4.07 3.48
CA VAL A 90 2.91 4.81 2.22
C VAL A 90 2.97 6.30 2.52
N LYS A 91 3.97 6.98 1.98
CA LYS A 91 4.07 8.43 1.96
C LYS A 91 4.04 8.92 0.51
N LEU A 92 3.27 9.96 0.24
CA LEU A 92 3.20 10.61 -1.07
C LEU A 92 3.40 12.11 -0.88
N LEU A 93 4.28 12.68 -1.70
CA LEU A 93 4.42 14.13 -1.82
C LEU A 93 3.74 14.61 -3.10
N GLY A 94 2.74 15.48 -2.93
CA GLY A 94 2.05 16.19 -3.99
C GLY A 94 2.63 17.58 -4.21
N SER A 95 2.57 18.02 -5.46
CA SER A 95 2.79 19.41 -5.83
C SER A 95 1.74 20.34 -5.18
N HIS A 96 1.90 21.64 -5.39
CA HIS A 96 1.04 22.67 -4.82
C HIS A 96 -0.46 22.55 -5.18
N GLN A 97 -0.82 21.78 -6.21
CA GLN A 97 -2.19 21.67 -6.68
C GLN A 97 -2.91 20.50 -6.01
N ILE A 98 -3.76 20.78 -5.01
CA ILE A 98 -4.81 19.85 -4.58
C ILE A 98 -5.90 19.79 -5.65
N GLY A 99 -6.50 18.61 -5.84
CA GLY A 99 -7.60 18.44 -6.79
C GLY A 99 -8.82 19.28 -6.40
N ARG A 100 -9.78 19.43 -7.33
CA ARG A 100 -11.05 20.12 -7.06
C ARG A 100 -11.86 19.47 -5.92
N ASP A 101 -11.57 18.20 -5.65
CA ASP A 101 -12.10 17.39 -4.56
C ASP A 101 -11.42 17.67 -3.20
N GLY A 102 -10.39 18.53 -3.16
CA GLY A 102 -9.69 18.92 -1.94
C GLY A 102 -8.58 17.96 -1.51
N TYR A 103 -8.25 16.93 -2.30
CA TYR A 103 -7.24 15.94 -1.94
C TYR A 103 -5.93 16.09 -2.72
N VAL A 104 -4.82 15.59 -2.17
CA VAL A 104 -3.66 15.21 -3.00
C VAL A 104 -4.02 13.92 -3.73
N VAL A 105 -4.25 12.86 -2.94
CA VAL A 105 -4.84 11.59 -3.34
C VAL A 105 -5.79 11.16 -2.22
N ASP A 106 -6.93 10.55 -2.57
CA ASP A 106 -7.84 10.00 -1.57
C ASP A 106 -7.16 8.88 -0.76
N PHE A 107 -7.19 9.02 0.56
CA PHE A 107 -6.70 8.00 1.47
C PHE A 107 -7.40 6.64 1.28
N GLY A 108 -8.66 6.61 0.84
CA GLY A 108 -9.38 5.38 0.52
C GLY A 108 -8.65 4.52 -0.50
N CYS A 109 -8.21 5.14 -1.61
CA CYS A 109 -7.44 4.46 -2.66
C CYS A 109 -6.12 3.90 -2.12
N VAL A 110 -5.35 4.74 -1.41
CA VAL A 110 -4.06 4.33 -0.83
C VAL A 110 -4.23 3.20 0.18
N LYS A 111 -5.26 3.28 1.03
CA LYS A 111 -5.56 2.24 2.03
C LYS A 111 -5.93 0.91 1.40
N SER A 112 -6.75 0.91 0.36
CA SER A 112 -7.15 -0.33 -0.32
C SER A 112 -5.93 -1.00 -0.92
N VAL A 113 -5.17 -0.27 -1.74
CA VAL A 113 -3.99 -0.81 -2.43
C VAL A 113 -2.94 -1.31 -1.44
N ALA A 114 -2.56 -0.51 -0.44
CA ALA A 114 -1.55 -0.94 0.54
C ALA A 114 -1.98 -2.19 1.32
N LYS A 115 -3.26 -2.26 1.72
CA LYS A 115 -3.82 -3.44 2.40
C LYS A 115 -3.80 -4.66 1.49
N ASP A 116 -4.20 -4.52 0.23
CA ASP A 116 -4.28 -5.63 -0.71
C ASP A 116 -2.87 -6.17 -1.04
N VAL A 117 -1.87 -5.29 -1.20
CA VAL A 117 -0.47 -5.69 -1.35
C VAL A 117 0.01 -6.47 -0.12
N CYS A 118 -0.19 -5.97 1.10
CA CYS A 118 0.18 -6.71 2.30
C CYS A 118 -0.53 -8.07 2.38
N LYS A 119 -1.82 -8.13 2.03
CA LYS A 119 -2.58 -9.39 2.02
C LYS A 119 -1.97 -10.42 1.09
N THR A 120 -1.44 -10.02 -0.06
CA THR A 120 -0.80 -10.95 -1.02
C THR A 120 0.52 -11.54 -0.50
N LEU A 121 1.17 -10.89 0.45
CA LEU A 121 2.44 -11.32 1.07
C LEU A 121 2.24 -12.14 2.35
N ASN A 122 1.03 -12.19 2.90
CA ASN A 122 0.76 -12.75 4.22
C ASN A 122 0.72 -14.28 4.21
N GLU A 123 1.33 -14.90 5.22
CA GLU A 123 1.35 -16.34 5.52
C GLU A 123 2.09 -17.18 4.47
N TYR A 124 3.22 -16.68 3.97
CA TYR A 124 4.10 -17.42 3.07
C TYR A 124 5.55 -17.43 3.55
N PHE A 125 6.30 -18.43 3.09
CA PHE A 125 7.75 -18.36 2.98
C PHE A 125 8.13 -17.58 1.72
N LEU A 126 8.88 -16.49 1.88
CA LEU A 126 9.30 -15.63 0.76
C LEU A 126 10.53 -16.24 0.08
N VAL A 127 10.39 -16.53 -1.22
CA VAL A 127 11.46 -17.15 -2.03
C VAL A 127 12.01 -16.10 -3.00
N PRO A 128 13.26 -15.64 -2.81
CA PRO A 128 13.90 -14.67 -3.72
C PRO A 128 14.40 -15.37 -4.99
N THR A 129 13.58 -15.41 -6.06
CA THR A 129 13.86 -16.20 -7.26
C THR A 129 15.01 -15.69 -8.11
N LEU A 130 15.53 -14.49 -7.83
CA LEU A 130 16.68 -13.93 -8.52
C LEU A 130 17.98 -14.10 -7.73
N SER A 131 17.95 -14.76 -6.56
CA SER A 131 19.15 -14.95 -5.74
C SER A 131 20.28 -15.62 -6.51
N GLU A 132 21.49 -15.06 -6.39
CA GLU A 132 22.70 -15.61 -7.04
C GLU A 132 23.32 -16.78 -6.28
N VAL A 133 22.90 -17.00 -5.02
CA VAL A 133 23.48 -17.99 -4.10
C VAL A 133 22.52 -19.12 -3.71
N LEU A 134 21.28 -19.09 -4.21
CA LEU A 134 20.28 -20.11 -3.94
C LEU A 134 19.94 -20.87 -5.23
N GLU A 135 20.13 -22.18 -5.20
CA GLU A 135 19.62 -23.09 -6.23
C GLU A 135 18.16 -23.42 -5.88
N ILE A 136 17.21 -22.83 -6.62
CA ILE A 136 15.77 -22.96 -6.37
C ILE A 136 15.15 -23.86 -7.43
N THR A 137 14.61 -25.00 -7.01
CA THR A 137 13.85 -25.92 -7.86
C THR A 137 12.38 -25.91 -7.46
N VAL A 138 11.50 -25.66 -8.42
CA VAL A 138 10.05 -25.70 -8.24
C VAL A 138 9.52 -26.94 -8.92
N ASN A 139 9.01 -27.88 -8.13
CA ASN A 139 8.31 -29.05 -8.61
C ASN A 139 6.81 -28.80 -8.50
N GLU A 140 6.10 -28.84 -9.61
CA GLU A 140 4.64 -28.83 -9.62
C GLU A 140 4.18 -30.26 -9.85
N ASP A 141 3.41 -30.79 -8.89
CA ASP A 141 2.74 -32.07 -9.11
C ASP A 141 1.62 -31.80 -10.12
N LYS A 142 1.55 -32.58 -11.19
CA LYS A 142 0.45 -32.46 -12.13
C LYS A 142 -0.83 -32.94 -11.45
N ASP A 143 -1.64 -32.01 -10.96
CA ASP A 143 -3.06 -32.30 -10.81
C ASP A 143 -3.60 -32.64 -12.21
N LYS A 144 -4.19 -33.83 -12.32
CA LYS A 144 -4.99 -34.19 -13.47
C LYS A 144 -6.12 -33.16 -13.54
N GLU A 145 -6.20 -32.44 -14.66
CA GLU A 145 -7.23 -31.44 -14.99
C GLU A 145 -7.05 -30.03 -14.39
N GLY A 146 -6.22 -29.20 -15.06
CA GLY A 146 -6.20 -27.76 -14.80
C GLY A 146 -5.29 -27.00 -15.74
N ASN A 147 -5.87 -26.23 -16.65
CA ASN A 147 -5.19 -25.40 -17.64
C ASN A 147 -4.68 -24.08 -16.99
N GLY A 148 -3.79 -24.16 -16.00
CA GLY A 148 -3.25 -22.99 -15.29
C GLY A 148 -1.88 -22.59 -15.81
N THR A 149 -1.78 -21.45 -16.51
CA THR A 149 -0.51 -20.89 -17.02
C THR A 149 0.16 -19.90 -16.07
N ASP A 150 -0.37 -19.70 -14.87
CA ASP A 150 0.01 -18.56 -14.03
C ASP A 150 1.01 -18.97 -12.95
N ILE A 151 2.28 -18.78 -13.26
CA ILE A 151 3.44 -19.10 -12.41
C ILE A 151 3.57 -18.11 -11.22
N CYS A 152 2.62 -17.19 -11.01
CA CYS A 152 2.78 -16.10 -10.05
C CYS A 152 1.46 -15.66 -9.39
N GLY A 153 1.26 -16.01 -8.11
CA GLY A 153 0.76 -15.05 -7.11
C GLY A 153 -0.73 -14.69 -7.05
N GLU A 154 -1.64 -15.33 -7.79
CA GLU A 154 -3.08 -15.04 -7.60
C GLU A 154 -3.72 -15.93 -6.52
N ILE A 155 -4.45 -15.27 -5.61
CA ILE A 155 -5.18 -15.89 -4.49
C ILE A 155 -6.34 -16.70 -5.04
N ASN A 156 -6.12 -17.98 -5.33
CA ASN A 156 -7.21 -18.89 -5.67
C ASN A 156 -7.95 -19.27 -4.38
N THR A 157 -9.18 -18.76 -4.22
CA THR A 157 -10.02 -18.93 -3.03
C THR A 157 -10.66 -20.33 -2.90
N GLY A 158 -10.29 -21.27 -3.77
CA GLY A 158 -10.87 -22.60 -3.88
C GLY A 158 -9.90 -23.74 -3.57
N GLY A 159 -9.58 -23.93 -2.29
CA GLY A 159 -9.49 -25.28 -1.68
C GLY A 159 -8.40 -26.29 -2.08
N ASN A 160 -7.59 -26.11 -3.12
CA ASN A 160 -6.40 -26.94 -3.35
C ASN A 160 -5.30 -26.11 -4.04
N LYS A 161 -4.34 -25.62 -3.25
CA LYS A 161 -3.23 -24.79 -3.74
C LYS A 161 -2.16 -25.72 -4.33
N TYR A 162 -1.82 -25.52 -5.61
CA TYR A 162 -0.66 -26.05 -6.33
C TYR A 162 0.08 -27.21 -5.61
N PRO A 163 -0.24 -28.48 -5.91
CA PRO A 163 0.50 -29.59 -5.33
C PRO A 163 1.95 -29.55 -5.84
N GLY A 164 2.88 -30.03 -5.03
CA GLY A 164 4.31 -30.01 -5.33
C GLY A 164 5.15 -29.37 -4.23
N SER A 165 6.40 -29.03 -4.57
CA SER A 165 7.41 -28.56 -3.63
C SER A 165 8.30 -27.46 -4.19
N VAL A 166 8.81 -26.62 -3.30
CA VAL A 166 9.95 -25.74 -3.57
C VAL A 166 11.14 -26.25 -2.79
N ILE A 167 12.21 -26.59 -3.50
CA ILE A 167 13.47 -27.06 -2.94
C ILE A 167 14.49 -25.93 -3.09
N ILE A 168 15.17 -25.57 -2.00
CA ILE A 168 16.17 -24.51 -1.96
C ILE A 168 17.46 -25.07 -1.41
N LYS A 169 18.52 -25.01 -2.20
CA LYS A 169 19.86 -25.46 -1.81
C LYS A 169 20.81 -24.26 -1.72
N CYS A 170 21.52 -24.16 -0.61
CA CYS A 170 22.41 -23.03 -0.30
C CYS A 170 23.89 -23.38 -0.58
N GLU A 171 24.75 -22.36 -0.67
CA GLU A 171 26.21 -22.54 -0.87
C GLU A 171 26.89 -23.42 0.18
N ASP A 172 26.37 -23.42 1.42
CA ASP A 172 26.90 -24.22 2.54
C ASP A 172 26.47 -25.71 2.48
N GLY A 173 25.74 -26.11 1.43
CA GLY A 173 25.23 -27.46 1.23
C GLY A 173 23.92 -27.76 1.99
N SER A 174 23.40 -26.84 2.79
CA SER A 174 22.08 -26.99 3.41
C SER A 174 20.96 -26.99 2.37
N THR A 175 19.90 -27.75 2.64
CA THR A 175 18.73 -27.85 1.75
C THR A 175 17.45 -27.68 2.56
N PHE A 176 16.54 -26.87 2.04
CA PHE A 176 15.17 -26.70 2.53
C PHE A 176 14.19 -27.25 1.52
N THR A 177 13.09 -27.82 2.00
CA THR A 177 11.98 -28.26 1.15
C THR A 177 10.67 -27.84 1.79
N PHE A 178 9.89 -27.08 1.03
CA PHE A 178 8.61 -26.54 1.47
C PHE A 178 7.50 -27.00 0.52
N PRO A 179 6.26 -27.18 1.00
CA PRO A 179 5.11 -27.33 0.12
C PRO A 179 4.99 -26.12 -0.81
N ARG A 180 4.73 -26.35 -2.11
CA ARG A 180 4.62 -25.27 -3.11
C ARG A 180 3.63 -24.19 -2.72
N GLN A 181 2.52 -24.60 -2.08
CA GLN A 181 1.45 -23.74 -1.59
C GLN A 181 1.80 -22.79 -0.45
N ASP A 182 2.92 -23.06 0.24
CA ASP A 182 3.40 -22.26 1.37
C ASP A 182 4.50 -21.28 0.93
N CYS A 183 4.93 -21.32 -0.33
CA CYS A 183 5.97 -20.46 -0.88
C CYS A 183 5.40 -19.36 -1.78
N LEU A 184 5.85 -18.13 -1.55
CA LEU A 184 5.63 -17.00 -2.44
C LEU A 184 6.93 -16.70 -3.19
N LEU A 185 6.92 -17.00 -4.49
CA LEU A 185 8.03 -16.72 -5.41
C LEU A 185 8.05 -15.23 -5.75
N LEU A 186 9.10 -14.52 -5.33
CA LEU A 186 9.25 -13.08 -5.54
C LEU A 186 10.44 -12.80 -6.48
N PRO A 187 10.29 -11.90 -7.46
CA PRO A 187 11.37 -11.51 -8.39
C PRO A 187 12.34 -10.52 -7.71
N ILE A 188 12.96 -10.96 -6.62
CA ILE A 188 13.93 -10.22 -5.81
C ILE A 188 15.20 -11.07 -5.63
N MET A 189 16.34 -10.42 -5.41
CA MET A 189 17.63 -11.07 -5.18
C MET A 189 17.75 -11.55 -3.73
N HIS A 190 17.26 -10.74 -2.79
CA HIS A 190 17.33 -11.01 -1.37
C HIS A 190 15.99 -10.69 -0.71
N SER A 191 15.56 -11.52 0.25
CA SER A 191 14.35 -11.26 1.04
C SER A 191 14.62 -10.30 2.20
N THR A 192 15.30 -9.18 1.97
CA THR A 192 15.55 -8.14 2.98
C THR A 192 14.43 -7.10 2.98
N ALA A 193 14.33 -6.34 4.08
CA ALA A 193 13.39 -5.21 4.18
C ALA A 193 13.52 -4.21 3.01
N GLU A 194 14.73 -3.92 2.54
CA GLU A 194 14.99 -2.97 1.45
C GLU A 194 14.41 -3.45 0.12
N GLU A 195 14.67 -4.70 -0.26
CA GLU A 195 14.14 -5.25 -1.51
C GLU A 195 12.63 -5.47 -1.45
N LEU A 196 12.11 -5.85 -0.28
CA LEU A 196 10.67 -5.89 -0.05
C LEU A 196 10.03 -4.50 -0.18
N ALA A 197 10.70 -3.43 0.28
CA ALA A 197 10.22 -2.07 0.11
C ALA A 197 10.19 -1.65 -1.37
N ILE A 198 11.18 -2.08 -2.18
CA ILE A 198 11.20 -1.86 -3.63
C ILE A 198 10.08 -2.65 -4.32
N TYR A 199 9.90 -3.92 -3.95
CA TYR A 199 8.85 -4.77 -4.51
C TYR A 199 7.45 -4.21 -4.20
N ILE A 200 7.20 -3.86 -2.94
CA ILE A 200 5.93 -3.26 -2.49
C ILE A 200 5.71 -1.91 -3.16
N PHE A 201 6.76 -1.09 -3.34
CA PHE A 201 6.67 0.14 -4.12
C PHE A 201 6.13 -0.11 -5.52
N GLY A 202 6.68 -1.09 -6.25
CA GLY A 202 6.18 -1.46 -7.58
C GLY A 202 4.70 -1.85 -7.55
N LYS A 203 4.31 -2.72 -6.61
CA LYS A 203 2.92 -3.16 -6.47
C LYS A 203 1.94 -2.04 -6.09
N VAL A 204 2.37 -1.08 -5.27
CA VAL A 204 1.56 0.09 -4.90
C VAL A 204 1.41 1.05 -6.08
N VAL A 205 2.47 1.26 -6.89
CA VAL A 205 2.36 2.05 -8.14
C VAL A 205 1.37 1.38 -9.10
N ASP A 206 1.47 0.06 -9.30
CA ASP A 206 0.57 -0.69 -10.18
C ASP A 206 -0.89 -0.58 -9.70
N GLY A 207 -1.14 -0.68 -8.39
CA GLY A 207 -2.48 -0.59 -7.83
C GLY A 207 -3.08 0.83 -7.81
N LEU A 208 -2.25 1.87 -7.65
CA LEU A 208 -2.70 3.27 -7.67
C LEU A 208 -2.75 3.89 -9.06
N ASP A 209 -2.14 3.23 -10.05
CA ASP A 209 -1.88 3.75 -11.40
C ASP A 209 -0.94 4.97 -11.42
N SER A 210 0.20 4.81 -12.11
CA SER A 210 1.18 5.88 -12.29
C SER A 210 0.63 7.10 -13.04
N GLU A 211 -0.26 6.92 -14.01
CA GLU A 211 -0.84 8.04 -14.76
C GLU A 211 -1.77 8.86 -13.87
N TYR A 212 -2.58 8.17 -13.05
CA TYR A 212 -3.38 8.82 -12.03
C TYR A 212 -2.52 9.63 -11.04
N LEU A 213 -1.45 9.04 -10.49
CA LEU A 213 -0.56 9.75 -9.55
C LEU A 213 0.08 11.01 -10.18
N ILE A 214 0.55 10.91 -11.43
CA ILE A 214 1.12 12.04 -12.16
C ILE A 214 0.06 13.13 -12.40
N LYS A 215 -1.16 12.74 -12.80
CA LYS A 215 -2.29 13.67 -13.00
C LYS A 215 -2.70 14.38 -11.71
N ARG A 216 -2.56 13.71 -10.56
CA ARG A 216 -2.75 14.30 -9.23
C ARG A 216 -1.58 15.15 -8.76
N GLY A 217 -0.53 15.29 -9.58
CA GLY A 217 0.63 16.10 -9.28
C GLY A 217 1.54 15.48 -8.21
N VAL A 218 1.47 14.17 -7.99
CA VAL A 218 2.40 13.47 -7.09
C VAL A 218 3.79 13.46 -7.72
N THR A 219 4.80 13.90 -6.96
CA THR A 219 6.18 13.99 -7.41
C THR A 219 7.08 12.94 -6.77
N MET A 220 6.73 12.50 -5.56
CA MET A 220 7.45 11.46 -4.83
C MET A 220 6.49 10.48 -4.17
N MET A 221 6.90 9.21 -4.16
CA MET A 221 6.33 8.17 -3.31
C MET A 221 7.45 7.54 -2.50
N GLU A 222 7.13 7.19 -1.26
CA GLU A 222 7.97 6.44 -0.34
C GLU A 222 7.17 5.28 0.26
N ILE A 223 7.76 4.09 0.21
CA ILE A 223 7.29 2.91 0.92
C ILE A 223 8.27 2.60 2.03
N THR A 224 7.76 2.42 3.24
CA THR A 224 8.53 1.89 4.37
C THR A 224 8.12 0.44 4.62
N VAL A 225 9.08 -0.43 4.87
CA VAL A 225 8.88 -1.80 5.37
C VAL A 225 9.64 -1.97 6.68
N SER A 226 8.95 -2.41 7.72
CA SER A 226 9.52 -2.64 9.06
C SER A 226 9.50 -4.13 9.37
N GLU A 227 10.64 -4.75 9.71
CA GLU A 227 10.71 -6.17 10.12
C GLU A 227 10.50 -6.36 11.61
N ALA A 228 10.91 -5.35 12.40
CA ALA A 228 10.78 -5.31 13.85
C ALA A 228 10.64 -3.85 14.31
N VAL A 229 10.29 -3.64 15.58
CA VAL A 229 10.20 -2.31 16.16
C VAL A 229 11.58 -1.63 16.09
N GLY A 230 11.67 -0.52 15.35
CA GLY A 230 12.90 0.25 15.17
C GLY A 230 13.85 -0.29 14.11
N GLN A 231 13.42 -1.25 13.27
CA GLN A 231 14.18 -1.77 12.13
C GLN A 231 13.36 -1.58 10.86
N ASP A 232 13.68 -0.51 10.13
CA ASP A 232 12.89 0.01 9.02
C ASP A 232 13.76 0.19 7.77
N ALA A 233 13.24 -0.20 6.61
CA ALA A 233 13.80 0.10 5.30
C ALA A 233 12.85 0.97 4.49
N PHE A 234 13.42 1.83 3.64
CA PHE A 234 12.68 2.81 2.86
C PHE A 234 13.04 2.70 1.38
N SER A 235 12.02 2.63 0.52
CA SER A 235 12.15 2.80 -0.91
C SER A 235 11.52 4.13 -1.31
N VAL A 236 12.35 5.07 -1.79
CA VAL A 236 11.93 6.43 -2.13
C VAL A 236 12.22 6.73 -3.59
N THR A 237 11.22 7.24 -4.32
CA THR A 237 11.40 7.75 -5.68
C THR A 237 11.01 9.21 -5.73
N ARG A 238 11.95 10.09 -6.11
CA ARG A 238 11.76 11.56 -6.19
C ARG A 238 11.28 12.07 -7.56
N SER A 239 11.04 11.17 -8.52
CA SER A 239 10.43 11.50 -9.81
C SER A 239 9.62 10.32 -10.35
N LEU A 240 8.30 10.41 -10.26
CA LEU A 240 7.39 9.39 -10.80
C LEU A 240 7.39 9.36 -12.35
N GLN A 241 7.83 10.42 -13.01
CA GLN A 241 7.95 10.49 -14.48
C GLN A 241 9.04 9.55 -15.04
N VAL A 242 10.01 9.13 -14.23
CA VAL A 242 11.21 8.39 -14.70
C VAL A 242 10.99 6.87 -14.79
N LYS A 243 9.88 6.31 -14.30
CA LYS A 243 9.77 4.86 -14.09
C LYS A 243 8.62 4.11 -14.78
N ALA A 244 8.03 4.65 -15.84
CA ALA A 244 7.32 3.80 -16.80
C ALA A 244 8.26 2.75 -17.44
N GLN A 245 9.58 3.00 -17.49
CA GLN A 245 10.58 2.10 -18.08
C GLN A 245 11.26 1.14 -17.08
N HIS A 246 11.35 1.47 -15.79
CA HIS A 246 12.06 0.62 -14.81
C HIS A 246 11.17 -0.47 -14.19
N LEU A 247 9.84 -0.25 -14.08
CA LEU A 247 8.90 -1.30 -13.66
C LEU A 247 8.79 -2.47 -14.67
N MET A 248 9.23 -2.27 -15.93
CA MET A 248 9.26 -3.31 -16.96
C MET A 248 10.29 -4.42 -16.68
N LEU A 249 11.28 -4.18 -15.81
CA LEU A 249 12.30 -5.18 -15.45
C LEU A 249 11.73 -6.37 -14.65
N HIS A 250 10.50 -6.28 -14.14
CA HIS A 250 9.87 -7.37 -13.36
C HIS A 250 8.69 -8.02 -14.09
N ARG A 251 8.44 -7.67 -15.37
CA ARG A 251 7.40 -8.30 -16.20
C ARG A 251 7.87 -9.56 -16.94
N SER A 252 9.17 -9.83 -16.94
CA SER A 252 9.72 -11.03 -17.57
C SER A 252 9.97 -12.06 -16.47
N SER A 253 9.08 -13.05 -16.34
CA SER A 253 9.45 -14.27 -15.62
C SER A 253 10.76 -14.79 -16.21
N PRO A 254 11.82 -15.02 -15.41
CA PRO A 254 12.92 -15.82 -15.87
C PRO A 254 12.32 -17.20 -16.16
N THR A 255 12.39 -17.65 -17.41
CA THR A 255 12.13 -19.04 -17.76
C THR A 255 13.04 -19.88 -16.88
N ILE A 256 12.47 -20.56 -15.87
CA ILE A 256 13.19 -21.58 -15.11
C ILE A 256 13.69 -22.56 -16.17
N GLN A 257 15.01 -22.65 -16.33
CA GLN A 257 15.61 -23.62 -17.24
C GLN A 257 15.22 -25.02 -16.74
N SER A 258 14.23 -25.62 -17.40
CA SER A 258 13.96 -27.04 -17.29
C SER A 258 15.16 -27.76 -17.90
N HIS A 259 16.14 -28.12 -17.08
CA HIS A 259 17.17 -29.06 -17.51
C HIS A 259 16.52 -30.46 -17.57
N LEU A 260 16.37 -30.94 -18.80
CA LEU A 260 16.20 -32.35 -19.16
C LEU A 260 17.37 -33.19 -18.65
#